data_AF-Q8VTB5-F1
#
_entry.id   AF-Q8VTB5-F1
#
_cell.length_a   1.000
_cell.length_b   1.000
_cell.length_c   1.000
_cell.angle_alpha   90.00
_cell.angle_beta   90.00
_cell.angle_gamma   90.00
#
_symmetry.space_group_name_H-M   'P 1'
#
loop_
_entity.id
_entity.type
_entity.pdbx_description
1 polymer ?
#
loop_
_entity_poly.entity_id
_entity_poly.type
_entity_poly.pdbx_seq_one_letter_code
_entity_poly.pdbx_strand_id
1 'polypeptide(L)' 'DPDITPQSAYVQVKRVAQARGMNVEEVRRVVDKAVEKPLLGIFGTEKVNVLKLNIALEELKNR' A
#
# COMPACT_ATOMS: atom_id res chain seq x y z
N ASP A 1 5.97 3.44 14.37
CA ASP A 1 6.60 3.41 13.04
C ASP A 1 5.49 3.52 11.99
N PRO A 2 5.50 4.51 11.08
CA PRO A 2 4.48 4.65 10.04
C PRO A 2 4.60 3.61 8.91
N ASP A 3 5.69 2.84 8.88
CA ASP A 3 5.97 1.87 7.83
C ASP A 3 5.55 0.44 8.24
N ILE A 4 5.00 -0.32 7.29
CA ILE A 4 4.67 -1.75 7.43
C ILE A 4 5.38 -2.58 6.35
N THR A 5 5.47 -3.89 6.55
CA THR A 5 6.00 -4.78 5.50
C THR A 5 5.03 -4.87 4.31
N PRO A 6 5.51 -5.06 3.07
CA PRO A 6 4.65 -5.29 1.91
C PRO A 6 3.66 -6.44 2.14
N GLN A 7 4.12 -7.54 2.76
CA GLN A 7 3.29 -8.70 3.08
C GLN A 7 2.10 -8.30 3.99
N SER A 8 2.35 -7.47 5.01
CA SER A 8 1.28 -6.97 5.88
C SER A 8 0.28 -6.09 5.13
N ALA A 9 0.74 -5.29 4.16
CA ALA A 9 -0.14 -4.51 3.31
C ALA A 9 -1.00 -5.41 2.39
N TYR A 10 -0.39 -6.41 1.76
CA TYR A 10 -1.08 -7.35 0.86
C TYR A 10 -2.18 -8.15 1.56
N VAL A 11 -1.94 -8.63 2.79
CA VAL A 11 -2.96 -9.35 3.58
C VAL A 11 -4.22 -8.49 3.81
N GLN A 12 -4.06 -7.18 3.87
CA GLN A 12 -5.15 -6.25 4.17
C GLN A 12 -5.92 -5.76 2.94
N VAL A 13 -5.43 -6.02 1.72
CA VAL A 13 -6.00 -5.50 0.46
C VAL A 13 -7.50 -5.77 0.36
N LYS A 14 -7.95 -7.01 0.61
CA LYS A 14 -9.37 -7.37 0.53
C LYS A 14 -10.22 -6.60 1.55
N ARG A 15 -9.74 -6.51 2.80
CA ARG A 15 -10.45 -5.82 3.88
C ARG A 15 -10.57 -4.31 3.59
N VAL A 16 -9.49 -3.71 3.09
CA VAL A 16 -9.46 -2.28 2.73
C VAL A 16 -10.39 -1.99 1.55
N ALA A 17 -10.35 -2.83 0.51
CA ALA A 17 -11.23 -2.71 -0.65
C ALA A 17 -12.71 -2.74 -0.25
N GLN A 18 -13.09 -3.70 0.60
CA GLN A 18 -14.46 -3.80 1.14
C GLN A 18 -14.84 -2.57 1.96
N ALA A 19 -13.99 -2.12 2.88
CA ALA A 19 -14.27 -0.96 3.73
C ALA A 19 -14.39 0.36 2.94
N ARG A 20 -13.71 0.45 1.79
CA ARG A 20 -13.70 1.65 0.95
C ARG A 20 -14.65 1.59 -0.25
N GLY A 21 -15.29 0.44 -0.50
CA GLY A 21 -16.14 0.22 -1.68
C GLY A 21 -15.36 0.20 -3.00
N MET A 22 -14.10 -0.24 -2.99
CA MET A 22 -13.20 -0.23 -4.15
C MET A 22 -13.00 -1.64 -4.71
N ASN A 23 -12.56 -1.75 -5.96
CA ASN A 23 -12.15 -3.03 -6.53
C ASN A 23 -10.87 -3.56 -5.82
N VAL A 24 -10.82 -4.85 -5.54
CA VAL A 24 -9.68 -5.49 -4.86
C VAL A 24 -8.37 -5.33 -5.66
N GLU A 25 -8.43 -5.47 -6.98
CA GLU A 25 -7.26 -5.33 -7.86
C GLU A 25 -6.80 -3.88 -7.97
N GLU A 26 -7.70 -2.91 -7.85
CA GLU A 26 -7.32 -1.49 -7.76
C GLU A 26 -6.52 -1.20 -6.50
N VAL A 27 -7.03 -1.64 -5.34
CA VAL A 27 -6.30 -1.49 -4.07
C VAL A 27 -4.96 -2.20 -4.11
N ARG A 28 -4.90 -3.41 -4.70
CA ARG A 28 -3.64 -4.15 -4.88
C ARG A 28 -2.63 -3.35 -5.69
N ARG A 29 -3.05 -2.78 -6.83
CA ARG A 29 -2.17 -1.94 -7.68
C ARG A 29 -1.64 -0.71 -6.96
N VAL A 30 -2.43 -0.11 -6.06
CA VAL A 30 -1.96 1.01 -5.23
C VAL A 30 -0.92 0.53 -4.22
N VAL A 31 -1.13 -0.63 -3.58
CA VAL A 31 -0.13 -1.23 -2.69
C VAL A 31 1.16 -1.55 -3.43
N ASP A 32 1.10 -2.14 -4.63
CA ASP A 32 2.28 -2.44 -5.44
C ASP A 32 3.14 -1.20 -5.72
N LYS A 33 2.48 -0.06 -5.99
CA LYS A 33 3.16 1.23 -6.23
C LYS A 33 3.70 1.87 -4.95
N ALA A 34 3.18 1.49 -3.79
CA ALA A 34 3.58 2.02 -2.49
C ALA A 34 4.72 1.22 -1.84
N VAL A 35 5.16 0.10 -2.44
CA VAL A 35 6.33 -0.65 -1.98
C VAL A 35 7.60 0.14 -2.27
N GLU A 36 8.24 0.63 -1.21
CA GLU A 36 9.54 1.27 -1.25
C GLU A 36 10.63 0.21 -1.06
N LYS A 37 11.53 0.10 -2.04
CA LYS A 37 12.67 -0.83 -2.00
C LYS A 37 13.90 -0.17 -1.38
N PRO A 38 14.75 -0.93 -0.67
CA PRO A 38 16.02 -0.42 -0.15
C PRO A 38 16.94 0.02 -1.29
N LEU A 39 17.62 1.15 -1.09
CA LEU A 39 18.57 1.67 -2.09
C LEU A 39 19.76 0.70 -2.22
N LEU A 40 19.98 0.19 -3.45
CA LEU A 40 21.04 -0.76 -3.79
C LEU A 40 21.10 -2.02 -2.90
N GLY A 41 20.00 -2.36 -2.22
CA GLY A 41 19.93 -3.53 -1.31
C GLY A 41 20.75 -3.40 -0.02
N ILE A 42 21.31 -2.23 0.27
CA ILE A 42 22.23 -2.00 1.40
C ILE A 42 21.64 -1.15 2.54
N PHE A 43 20.41 -0.64 2.38
CA PHE A 43 19.74 0.19 3.38
C PHE A 43 18.33 -0.32 3.71
N GLY A 44 18.23 -1.27 4.63
CA GLY A 44 16.95 -1.73 5.22
C GLY A 44 16.20 -2.78 4.40
N THR A 45 14.97 -3.08 4.81
CA THR A 45 14.04 -4.00 4.13
C THR A 45 13.01 -3.23 3.31
N GLU A 46 12.33 -3.92 2.39
CA GLU A 46 11.16 -3.35 1.71
C GLU A 46 10.09 -2.92 2.71
N LYS A 47 9.42 -1.82 2.40
CA LYS A 47 8.43 -1.22 3.29
C LYS A 47 7.33 -0.51 2.53
N VAL A 48 6.23 -0.26 3.22
CA VAL A 48 5.08 0.51 2.72
C VAL A 48 4.75 1.57 3.76
N ASN A 49 4.79 2.84 3.36
CA ASN A 49 4.37 3.93 4.23
C ASN A 49 2.84 4.05 4.26
N VAL A 50 2.23 3.86 5.44
CA VAL A 50 0.77 3.79 5.58
C VAL A 50 0.08 5.12 5.25
N LEU A 51 0.69 6.25 5.59
CA LEU A 51 0.12 7.57 5.30
C LEU A 51 0.07 7.81 3.79
N LYS A 52 1.19 7.62 3.08
CA LYS A 52 1.23 7.76 1.62
C LYS A 52 0.26 6.81 0.92
N LEU A 53 0.17 5.56 1.39
CA LEU A 53 -0.80 4.59 0.88
C LEU A 53 -2.24 5.07 1.04
N ASN A 54 -2.60 5.60 2.21
CA ASN A 54 -3.94 6.11 2.45
C ASN A 54 -4.29 7.31 1.57
N ILE A 55 -3.34 8.23 1.34
CA ILE A 55 -3.53 9.36 0.42
C ILE A 55 -3.76 8.86 -1.01
N ALA A 56 -2.93 7.92 -1.49
CA ALA A 56 -3.07 7.37 -2.84
C ALA A 56 -4.41 6.63 -3.05
N LEU A 57 -4.90 5.92 -2.02
CA LEU A 57 -6.21 5.27 -2.06
C LEU A 57 -7.35 6.30 -2.11
N GLU A 58 -7.20 7.41 -1.38
CA GLU A 58 -8.19 8.50 -1.37
C GLU A 58 -8.25 9.22 -2.72
N GLU A 59 -7.10 9.54 -3.30
CA GLU A 59 -7.00 10.14 -4.64
C GLU A 59 -7.57 9.24 -5.73
N LEU A 60 -7.42 7.92 -5.62
CA LEU A 60 -7.99 6.98 -6.58
C LEU A 60 -9.51 6.90 -6.46
N LYS A 61 -10.05 6.91 -5.24
CA LYS A 61 -11.49 6.84 -4.98
C LYS A 61 -12.25 8.10 -5.44
N ASN A 62 -11.61 9.26 -5.35
CA ASN A 62 -12.23 10.55 -5.68
C ASN A 62 -12.04 10.97 -7.15
N ARG A 63 -11.53 10.07 -8.00
CA ARG A 63 -11.52 10.23 -9.47
C ARG A 63 -12.79 9.66 -10.07
#